data_AF-A0A264VLL0-F1
#
_entry.id   AF-A0A264VLL0-F1
#
_cell.length_a   1.000
_cell.length_b   1.000
_cell.length_c   1.000
_cell.angle_alpha   90.00
_cell.angle_beta   90.00
_cell.angle_gamma   90.00
#
_symmetry.space_group_name_H-M   'P 1'
#
loop_
_entity.id
_entity.type
_entity.pdbx_description
1 polymer ?
#
loop_
_entity_poly.entity_id
_entity_poly.type
_entity_poly.pdbx_seq_one_letter_code
_entity_poly.pdbx_strand_id
1 'polypeptide(L)' 'MSKYQIRGIHGLSRISEFNNPSFSRNIDVSLKINDLDITVPIDTTEHNVLDMTLRDISKLAYDLYSKSTGCNN' A
#
# COMPACT_ATOMS: atom_id res chain seq x y z
N MET A 1 -8.93 -4.61 17.21
CA MET A 1 -8.11 -4.94 16.02
C MET A 1 -9.05 -5.01 14.83
N SER A 2 -9.03 -4.01 13.95
CA SER A 2 -9.77 -4.06 12.69
C SER A 2 -9.22 -5.19 11.84
N LYS A 3 -10.11 -6.05 11.33
CA LYS A 3 -9.72 -7.16 10.45
C LYS A 3 -9.59 -6.58 9.03
N TYR A 4 -8.36 -6.49 8.53
CA TYR A 4 -8.11 -6.24 7.12
C TYR A 4 -7.54 -7.51 6.46
N GLN A 5 -7.80 -7.66 5.17
CA GLN A 5 -7.24 -8.72 4.35
C GLN A 5 -6.63 -8.12 3.08
N ILE A 6 -5.44 -8.55 2.71
CA ILE A 6 -4.84 -8.19 1.43
C ILE A 6 -5.58 -8.88 0.28
N ARG A 7 -6.01 -8.10 -0.72
CA ARG A 7 -6.66 -8.58 -1.94
C ARG A 7 -5.67 -8.63 -3.11
N GLY A 8 -4.75 -7.67 -3.16
CA GLY A 8 -3.71 -7.61 -4.18
C GLY A 8 -2.76 -6.45 -3.97
N ILE A 9 -1.59 -6.52 -4.59
CA ILE A 9 -0.65 -5.40 -4.70
C ILE A 9 -0.29 -5.26 -6.17
N HIS A 10 -0.50 -4.07 -6.71
CA HIS A 10 -0.24 -3.75 -8.11
C HIS A 10 0.92 -2.75 -8.20
N GLY A 11 1.74 -2.88 -9.24
CA GLY A 11 2.86 -1.98 -9.49
C GLY A 11 4.21 -2.45 -8.95
N LEU A 12 4.28 -3.53 -8.15
CA LEU A 12 5.55 -4.07 -7.60
C LEU A 12 6.61 -4.35 -8.68
N SER A 13 6.22 -4.84 -9.84
CA SER A 13 7.14 -5.14 -10.94
C SER A 13 7.73 -3.91 -11.61
N ARG A 14 7.09 -2.73 -11.47
CA ARG A 14 7.54 -1.46 -12.09
C ARG A 14 8.48 -0.67 -11.20
N ILE A 15 8.67 -1.13 -9.96
CA ILE A 15 9.52 -0.49 -8.96
C ILE A 15 11.00 -0.55 -9.36
N SER A 16 11.43 -1.63 -9.98
CA SER A 16 12.79 -1.73 -10.53
C SER A 16 13.09 -0.74 -11.66
N GLU A 17 12.05 -0.09 -12.21
CA GLU A 17 12.16 0.88 -13.32
C GLU A 17 12.20 2.35 -12.82
N PHE A 18 12.30 2.60 -11.51
CA PHE A 18 12.24 3.93 -10.90
C PHE A 18 13.35 4.91 -11.27
N ASN A 19 14.36 4.47 -11.99
CA ASN A 19 15.31 5.38 -12.65
C ASN A 19 14.68 6.15 -13.83
N ASN A 20 13.46 5.79 -14.23
CA ASN A 20 12.71 6.51 -15.27
C ASN A 20 11.72 7.51 -14.63
N PRO A 21 11.92 8.84 -14.82
CA PRO A 21 11.08 9.88 -14.23
C PRO A 21 9.64 9.89 -14.75
N SER A 22 9.32 9.16 -15.83
CA SER A 22 7.97 9.06 -16.38
C SER A 22 7.08 8.02 -15.68
N PHE A 23 7.63 7.17 -14.81
CA PHE A 23 6.84 6.17 -14.09
C PHE A 23 6.35 6.70 -12.74
N SER A 24 5.05 6.48 -12.48
CA SER A 24 4.48 6.72 -11.15
C SER A 24 5.20 5.82 -10.15
N ARG A 25 5.74 6.43 -9.10
CA ARG A 25 6.47 5.73 -8.03
C ARG A 25 5.51 5.27 -6.93
N ASN A 26 4.32 4.85 -7.33
CA ASN A 26 3.29 4.40 -6.40
C ASN A 26 3.02 2.93 -6.66
N ILE A 27 2.78 2.19 -5.58
CA ILE A 27 2.10 0.90 -5.66
C ILE A 27 0.70 1.03 -5.10
N ASP A 28 -0.23 0.31 -5.71
CA ASP A 28 -1.61 0.27 -5.27
C ASP A 28 -1.83 -1.02 -4.48
N VAL A 29 -2.12 -0.87 -3.19
CA VAL A 29 -2.43 -1.99 -2.30
C VAL A 29 -3.94 -2.07 -2.13
N SER A 30 -4.54 -3.14 -2.62
CA SER A 30 -5.96 -3.43 -2.42
C SER A 30 -6.15 -4.18 -1.11
N LEU A 31 -6.86 -3.57 -0.17
CA LEU A 31 -7.25 -4.12 1.11
C LEU A 31 -8.76 -4.30 1.18
N LYS A 32 -9.21 -5.43 1.72
CA LYS A 32 -10.58 -5.61 2.19
C LYS A 32 -10.62 -5.29 3.68
N ILE A 33 -11.29 -4.21 4.06
CA ILE A 33 -11.48 -3.79 5.46
C ILE A 33 -12.95 -3.92 5.79
N ASN A 34 -13.28 -4.86 6.69
CA ASN A 34 -14.66 -5.33 6.88
C ASN A 34 -15.26 -5.81 5.54
N ASP A 35 -16.25 -5.10 5.00
CA ASP A 35 -16.90 -5.40 3.71
C ASP A 35 -16.62 -4.35 2.63
N LEU A 36 -15.61 -3.48 2.85
CA LEU A 36 -15.19 -2.47 1.89
C LEU A 36 -13.87 -2.88 1.23
N ASP A 37 -13.85 -2.87 -0.10
CA ASP A 37 -12.61 -2.96 -0.88
C ASP A 37 -12.04 -1.56 -1.07
N ILE A 38 -10.82 -1.37 -0.57
CA ILE A 38 -10.13 -0.08 -0.51
C ILE A 38 -8.80 -0.23 -1.23
N THR A 39 -8.50 0.71 -2.11
CA THR A 39 -7.18 0.79 -2.74
C THR A 39 -6.40 1.92 -2.09
N VAL A 40 -5.25 1.58 -1.53
CA VAL A 40 -4.36 2.52 -0.86
C VAL A 40 -3.11 2.69 -1.73
N PRO A 41 -2.90 3.89 -2.31
CA PRO A 41 -1.65 4.18 -2.99
C PRO A 41 -0.54 4.37 -1.93
N ILE A 42 0.59 3.70 -2.11
CA ILE A 42 1.80 3.88 -1.32
C ILE A 42 2.86 4.53 -2.20
N ASP A 43 3.34 5.70 -1.78
CA ASP A 43 4.51 6.33 -2.40
C ASP A 43 5.78 5.56 -2.01
N THR A 44 6.40 4.95 -3.00
CA THR A 44 7.60 4.14 -2.83
C THR A 44 8.89 4.97 -2.71
N THR A 45 8.83 6.29 -2.93
CA THR A 45 9.94 7.20 -2.61
C THR A 45 10.00 7.53 -1.13
N GLU A 46 8.83 7.66 -0.49
CA GLU A 46 8.72 7.86 0.95
C GLU A 46 8.87 6.55 1.72
N HIS A 47 8.45 5.44 1.11
CA HIS A 47 8.47 4.12 1.72
C HIS A 47 9.26 3.14 0.87
N ASN A 48 10.37 2.61 1.40
CA ASN A 48 11.16 1.60 0.70
C ASN A 48 10.46 0.23 0.70
N VAL A 49 9.48 0.07 -0.18
CA VAL A 49 8.63 -1.13 -0.27
C VAL A 49 9.35 -2.34 -0.88
N LEU A 50 10.54 -2.18 -1.50
CA LEU A 50 11.32 -3.29 -2.06
C LEU A 50 11.86 -4.23 -0.99
N ASP A 51 12.24 -3.66 0.14
CA ASP A 51 12.79 -4.41 1.28
C ASP A 51 11.69 -4.87 2.25
N MET A 52 10.41 -4.64 1.91
CA MET A 52 9.27 -4.99 2.75
C MET A 52 8.67 -6.32 2.35
N THR A 53 8.26 -7.11 3.34
CA THR A 53 7.44 -8.30 3.06
C THR A 53 6.03 -7.88 2.64
N LEU A 54 5.29 -8.76 1.97
CA LEU A 54 3.87 -8.53 1.64
C LEU A 54 3.04 -8.18 2.88
N ARG A 55 3.40 -8.75 4.04
CA ARG A 55 2.76 -8.45 5.32
C ARG A 55 3.04 -7.01 5.75
N ASP A 56 4.28 -6.56 5.65
CA ASP A 56 4.66 -5.19 6.02
C ASP A 56 4.02 -4.16 5.08
N ILE A 57 3.97 -4.44 3.78
CA ILE A 57 3.27 -3.60 2.79
C ILE A 57 1.77 -3.50 3.13
N SER A 58 1.13 -4.63 3.48
CA SER A 58 -0.29 -4.63 3.84
C SER A 58 -0.57 -3.86 5.14
N LYS A 59 0.35 -3.93 6.11
CA LYS A 59 0.27 -3.18 7.36
C LYS A 59 0.45 -1.68 7.12
N LEU A 60 1.45 -1.30 6.32
CA LEU A 60 1.68 0.08 5.92
C LEU A 60 0.46 0.68 5.20
N ALA A 61 -0.13 -0.05 4.25
CA ALA A 61 -1.36 0.37 3.58
C ALA A 61 -2.50 0.59 4.58
N TYR A 62 -2.69 -0.30 5.56
CA TYR A 62 -3.71 -0.14 6.58
C TYR A 62 -3.43 1.06 7.50
N ASP A 63 -2.18 1.30 7.86
CA ASP A 63 -1.77 2.43 8.70
C ASP A 63 -1.99 3.77 7.97
N LEU A 64 -1.69 3.83 6.67
CA LEU A 64 -1.97 5.02 5.83
C LEU A 64 -3.47 5.28 5.69
N TYR A 65 -4.25 4.23 5.43
CA TYR A 65 -5.70 4.32 5.39
C TYR A 65 -6.30 4.82 6.71
N SER A 66 -5.92 4.20 7.83
CA SER A 66 -6.48 4.54 9.15
C SER A 66 -6.16 5.97 9.58
N LYS A 67 -4.96 6.48 9.24
CA LYS A 67 -4.59 7.90 9.41
C LYS A 67 -5.47 8.81 8.56
N SER A 68 -5.69 8.47 7.29
CA SER A 68 -6.49 9.29 6.38
C SER A 68 -7.96 9.33 6.75
N THR A 69 -8.53 8.25 7.28
CA THR A 69 -9.95 8.19 7.65
C THR A 69 -10.22 8.65 9.07
N GLY A 70 -9.19 9.08 9.81
CA GLY A 70 -9.32 9.46 11.22
C GLY A 70 -9.82 8.29 12.09
N CYS A 71 -9.64 7.04 11.64
CA CYS A 71 -9.81 5.86 12.48
C CYS A 71 -8.63 5.77 13.46
N ASN A 72 -8.42 6.83 14.24
CA ASN A 72 -7.59 6.80 15.42
C ASN A 72 -8.32 5.92 16.43
N ASN A 73 -7.77 4.73 16.62
CA ASN A 73 -8.17 3.80 17.66
C ASN A 73 -7.56 4.23 19.00
#